data_AF-A0A2Z2MJI4-F1
#
_entry.id   AF-A0A2Z2MJI4-F1
#
_cell.length_a   1.000
_cell.length_b   1.000
_cell.length_c   1.000
_cell.angle_alpha   90.00
_cell.angle_beta   90.00
_cell.angle_gamma   90.00
#
_symmetry.space_group_name_H-M   'P 1'
#
loop_
_entity.id
_entity.type
_entity.pdbx_description
1 polymer ?
#
loop_
_entity_poly.entity_id
_entity_poly.type
_entity_poly.pdbx_seq_one_letter_code
_entity_poly.pdbx_strand_id
1 'polypeptide(L)'
;MDGVRERALELFREALEAENRRDLKTAKRKLDDIMDLTRGKEPELYFEACFRMADVFLQEDNYRGAVKCAIRGIYRAPSEELRRLGIRRLSDILFILKREERLGDLAENMEPTLGIVRDDPELHAFTLALVGLARGEKVDVGQLSGDFRGIIEGLRG
;
A
#
# COMPACT_ATOMS: atom_id res chain seq x y z
N MET A 1 -24.42 -15.52 0.76
CA MET A 1 -23.23 -14.81 1.31
C MET A 1 -23.13 -13.40 0.71
N ASP A 2 -24.24 -12.87 0.19
CA ASP A 2 -24.21 -11.83 -0.86
C ASP A 2 -24.21 -10.40 -0.30
N GLY A 3 -24.63 -10.21 0.95
CA GLY A 3 -24.71 -8.89 1.57
C GLY A 3 -23.37 -8.23 1.90
N VAL A 4 -22.28 -9.01 2.06
CA VAL A 4 -20.93 -8.46 2.35
C VAL A 4 -20.43 -7.67 1.15
N ARG A 5 -20.54 -8.26 -0.04
CA ARG A 5 -20.10 -7.67 -1.30
C ARG A 5 -20.91 -6.43 -1.63
N GLU A 6 -22.24 -6.53 -1.56
CA GLU A 6 -23.14 -5.40 -1.82
C GLU A 6 -22.86 -4.23 -0.88
N ARG A 7 -22.70 -4.50 0.43
CA ARG A 7 -22.38 -3.46 1.41
C ARG A 7 -21.00 -2.84 1.17
N ALA A 8 -20.00 -3.64 0.81
CA ALA A 8 -18.67 -3.12 0.47
C ALA A 8 -18.71 -2.21 -0.77
N LEU A 9 -19.47 -2.58 -1.81
CA LEU A 9 -19.65 -1.75 -3.00
C LEU A 9 -20.41 -0.45 -2.72
N GLU A 10 -21.40 -0.48 -1.83
CA GLU A 10 -22.07 0.72 -1.34
C GLU A 10 -21.10 1.64 -0.59
N LEU A 11 -20.32 1.08 0.34
CA LEU A 11 -19.29 1.83 1.07
C LEU A 11 -18.24 2.42 0.13
N PHE A 12 -17.86 1.74 -0.96
CA PHE A 12 -16.96 2.31 -1.98
C PHE A 12 -17.57 3.55 -2.64
N ARG A 13 -18.86 3.52 -2.98
CA ARG A 13 -19.56 4.70 -3.53
C ARG A 13 -19.59 5.83 -2.51
N GLU A 14 -19.94 5.55 -1.26
CA GLU A 14 -19.94 6.53 -0.18
C GLU A 14 -18.53 7.14 0.05
N ALA A 15 -17.48 6.33 -0.05
CA ALA A 15 -16.09 6.79 0.07
C ALA A 15 -15.72 7.74 -1.07
N LEU A 16 -16.06 7.38 -2.31
CA LEU A 16 -15.84 8.22 -3.50
C LEU A 16 -16.57 9.55 -3.41
N GLU A 17 -17.83 9.54 -2.96
CA GLU A 17 -18.60 10.77 -2.77
C GLU A 17 -18.00 11.67 -1.69
N ALA A 18 -17.50 11.10 -0.59
CA ALA A 18 -16.81 11.85 0.45
C ALA A 18 -15.50 12.45 -0.08
N GLU A 19 -14.70 11.67 -0.80
CA GLU A 19 -13.46 12.11 -1.44
C GLU A 19 -13.70 13.26 -2.43
N ASN A 20 -14.74 13.15 -3.28
CA ASN A 20 -15.14 14.20 -4.22
C ASN A 20 -15.53 15.52 -3.51
N ARG A 21 -16.05 15.43 -2.28
CA ARG A 21 -16.35 16.60 -1.43
C ARG A 21 -15.14 17.07 -0.61
N ARG A 22 -13.95 16.49 -0.83
CA ARG A 22 -12.72 16.68 -0.04
C ARG A 22 -12.86 16.31 1.44
N ASP A 23 -13.86 15.51 1.80
CA ASP A 23 -13.99 14.92 3.14
C ASP A 23 -13.16 13.62 3.22
N LEU A 24 -11.84 13.80 3.23
CA LEU A 24 -10.88 12.69 3.24
C LEU A 24 -10.99 11.86 4.53
N LYS A 25 -11.40 12.48 5.65
CA LYS A 25 -11.63 11.78 6.91
C LYS A 25 -12.76 10.75 6.78
N THR A 26 -13.90 11.15 6.19
CA THR A 26 -15.00 10.21 5.94
C THR A 26 -14.61 9.17 4.92
N ALA A 27 -13.92 9.54 3.83
CA ALA A 27 -13.46 8.60 2.81
C ALA A 27 -12.60 7.49 3.43
N LYS A 28 -11.60 7.84 4.25
CA LYS A 28 -10.76 6.87 4.97
C LYS A 28 -11.57 5.97 5.89
N ARG A 29 -12.45 6.53 6.73
CA ARG A 29 -13.30 5.72 7.62
C ARG A 29 -14.09 4.67 6.84
N LYS A 30 -14.67 5.05 5.70
CA LYS A 30 -15.42 4.12 4.84
C LYS A 30 -14.54 3.04 4.23
N LEU A 31 -13.32 3.39 3.81
CA LEU A 31 -12.34 2.45 3.29
C LEU A 31 -11.84 1.47 4.39
N ASP A 32 -11.66 1.95 5.62
CA ASP A 32 -11.38 1.10 6.79
C ASP A 32 -12.53 0.13 7.05
N ASP A 33 -13.78 0.61 7.05
CA ASP A 33 -14.97 -0.23 7.20
C ASP A 33 -15.02 -1.34 6.13
N ILE A 34 -14.66 -1.02 4.87
CA ILE A 34 -14.56 -2.02 3.79
C ILE A 34 -13.47 -3.04 4.09
N MET A 35 -12.27 -2.60 4.48
CA MET A 35 -11.16 -3.50 4.78
C MET A 35 -11.50 -4.46 5.94
N ASP A 36 -12.20 -4.00 6.96
CA ASP A 36 -12.63 -4.87 8.06
C ASP A 36 -13.77 -5.81 7.65
N LEU A 37 -14.73 -5.32 6.87
CA LEU A 37 -15.86 -6.12 6.37
C LEU A 37 -15.44 -7.25 5.43
N THR A 38 -14.47 -6.98 4.55
CA THR A 38 -14.06 -7.85 3.44
C THR A 38 -12.90 -8.78 3.79
N ARG A 39 -12.21 -8.55 4.93
CA ARG A 39 -11.05 -9.35 5.35
C ARG A 39 -11.38 -10.84 5.39
N GLY A 40 -10.70 -11.62 4.55
CA GLY A 40 -10.87 -13.08 4.46
C GLY A 40 -12.17 -13.56 3.83
N LYS A 41 -13.02 -12.65 3.33
CA LYS A 41 -14.31 -12.96 2.70
C LYS A 41 -14.35 -12.55 1.23
N GLU A 42 -13.92 -11.33 0.93
CA GLU A 42 -13.88 -10.74 -0.42
C GLU A 42 -12.48 -10.12 -0.63
N PRO A 43 -11.45 -10.95 -0.85
CA PRO A 43 -10.05 -10.49 -0.83
C PRO A 43 -9.72 -9.52 -1.97
N GLU A 44 -10.42 -9.57 -3.11
CA GLU A 44 -10.29 -8.61 -4.20
C GLU A 44 -10.78 -7.22 -3.78
N LEU A 45 -11.89 -7.15 -3.03
CA LEU A 45 -12.40 -5.88 -2.51
C LEU A 45 -11.51 -5.33 -1.40
N TYR A 46 -10.95 -6.21 -0.55
CA TYR A 46 -9.94 -5.83 0.44
C TYR A 46 -8.70 -5.21 -0.23
N PHE A 47 -8.20 -5.87 -1.27
CA PHE A 47 -7.07 -5.40 -2.08
C PHE A 47 -7.34 -4.00 -2.64
N GLU A 48 -8.49 -3.81 -3.30
CA GLU A 48 -8.83 -2.51 -3.89
C GLU A 48 -9.00 -1.42 -2.82
N ALA A 49 -9.61 -1.74 -1.67
CA ALA A 49 -9.77 -0.80 -0.57
C ALA A 49 -8.41 -0.33 -0.01
N CYS A 50 -7.40 -1.22 0.03
CA CYS A 50 -6.05 -0.84 0.43
C CYS A 50 -5.42 0.17 -0.52
N PHE A 51 -5.57 0.00 -1.83
CA PHE A 51 -5.02 0.96 -2.81
C PHE A 51 -5.80 2.27 -2.87
N ARG A 52 -7.14 2.23 -2.77
CA ARG A 52 -7.94 3.46 -2.63
C ARG A 52 -7.57 4.25 -1.36
N MET A 53 -7.32 3.55 -0.25
CA MET A 53 -6.83 4.19 0.97
C MET A 53 -5.44 4.82 0.76
N ALA A 54 -4.57 4.18 -0.05
CA ALA A 54 -3.28 4.75 -0.39
C ALA A 54 -3.42 6.05 -1.20
N ASP A 55 -4.34 6.10 -2.16
CA ASP A 55 -4.63 7.31 -2.95
C ASP A 55 -5.11 8.47 -2.04
N VAL A 56 -5.99 8.17 -1.08
CA VAL A 56 -6.47 9.18 -0.12
C VAL A 56 -5.33 9.67 0.77
N PHE A 57 -4.42 8.80 1.21
CA PHE A 57 -3.25 9.22 1.98
C PHE A 57 -2.28 10.09 1.15
N LEU A 58 -2.12 9.82 -0.14
CA LEU A 58 -1.34 10.68 -1.03
C LEU A 58 -1.94 12.09 -1.13
N GLN A 59 -3.27 12.21 -1.18
CA GLN A 59 -3.95 13.52 -1.17
C GLN A 59 -3.76 14.31 0.13
N GLU A 60 -3.38 13.64 1.23
CA GLU A 60 -3.06 14.27 2.51
C GLU A 60 -1.55 14.46 2.74
N ASP A 61 -0.71 14.27 1.70
CA ASP A 61 0.75 14.24 1.81
C ASP A 61 1.28 13.25 2.86
N ASN A 62 0.48 12.22 3.18
CA ASN A 62 0.82 11.15 4.11
C ASN A 62 1.41 9.95 3.34
N TYR A 63 2.57 10.18 2.76
CA TYR A 63 3.28 9.20 1.93
C TYR A 63 3.55 7.86 2.62
N ARG A 64 3.91 7.91 3.90
CA ARG A 64 4.10 6.70 4.71
C ARG A 64 2.80 5.90 4.83
N GLY A 65 1.68 6.57 5.10
CA GLY A 65 0.36 5.93 5.12
C GLY A 65 0.04 5.23 3.80
N ALA A 66 0.31 5.89 2.67
CA ALA A 66 0.09 5.34 1.35
C ALA A 66 0.90 4.05 1.10
N VAL A 67 2.21 4.08 1.38
CA VAL A 67 3.10 2.92 1.20
C VAL A 67 2.67 1.76 2.11
N LYS A 68 2.32 2.02 3.37
CA LYS A 68 1.84 0.98 4.28
C LYS A 68 0.58 0.29 3.77
N CYS A 69 -0.36 1.05 3.22
CA CYS A 69 -1.59 0.52 2.65
C CYS A 69 -1.32 -0.34 1.41
N ALA A 70 -0.47 0.15 0.50
CA ALA A 70 -0.08 -0.60 -0.70
C ALA A 70 0.62 -1.92 -0.36
N ILE A 71 1.59 -1.93 0.57
CA ILE A 71 2.27 -3.15 1.04
C ILE A 71 1.26 -4.15 1.62
N ARG A 72 0.32 -3.67 2.45
CA ARG A 72 -0.75 -4.50 3.02
C ARG A 72 -1.67 -5.10 1.95
N GLY A 73 -1.97 -4.35 0.89
CA GLY A 73 -2.72 -4.84 -0.26
C GLY A 73 -1.98 -5.96 -0.99
N ILE A 74 -0.68 -5.77 -1.28
CA ILE A 74 0.18 -6.79 -1.93
C ILE A 74 0.24 -8.07 -1.09
N TYR A 75 0.49 -7.94 0.22
CA TYR A 75 0.58 -9.08 1.13
C TYR A 75 -0.70 -9.94 1.17
N ARG A 76 -1.87 -9.31 0.97
CA ARG A 76 -3.17 -9.97 1.01
C ARG A 76 -3.77 -10.22 -0.38
N ALA A 77 -3.00 -10.03 -1.45
CA ALA A 77 -3.48 -10.25 -2.80
C ALA A 77 -3.92 -11.72 -2.98
N PRO A 78 -5.14 -11.99 -3.47
CA PRO A 78 -5.63 -13.37 -3.60
C PRO A 78 -5.08 -14.11 -4.83
N SER A 79 -4.34 -13.42 -5.69
CA SER A 79 -3.75 -13.98 -6.90
C SER A 79 -2.44 -13.30 -7.26
N GLU A 80 -1.61 -13.99 -8.03
CA GLU A 80 -0.36 -13.45 -8.56
C GLU A 80 -0.58 -12.27 -9.53
N GLU A 81 -1.73 -12.24 -10.21
CA GLU A 81 -2.10 -11.09 -11.05
C GLU A 81 -2.31 -9.83 -10.21
N LEU A 82 -3.09 -9.92 -9.13
CA LEU A 82 -3.32 -8.80 -8.23
C LEU A 82 -2.06 -8.43 -7.45
N ARG A 83 -1.22 -9.42 -7.10
CA ARG A 83 0.10 -9.15 -6.49
C ARG A 83 0.96 -8.28 -7.41
N ARG A 84 1.11 -8.66 -8.69
CA ARG A 84 1.87 -7.89 -9.68
C ARG A 84 1.26 -6.52 -9.95
N LEU A 85 -0.08 -6.41 -10.00
CA LEU A 85 -0.75 -5.12 -10.10
C LEU A 85 -0.43 -4.23 -8.90
N GLY A 86 -0.45 -4.80 -7.69
CA GLY A 86 -0.14 -4.08 -6.47
C GLY A 86 1.31 -3.59 -6.43
N ILE A 87 2.26 -4.41 -6.89
CA ILE A 87 3.68 -4.03 -7.01
C ILE A 87 3.85 -2.85 -7.97
N ARG A 88 3.17 -2.86 -9.13
CA ARG A 88 3.19 -1.72 -10.06
C ARG A 88 2.63 -0.44 -9.42
N ARG A 89 1.46 -0.53 -8.77
CA ARG A 89 0.87 0.63 -8.07
C ARG A 89 1.77 1.14 -6.94
N LEU A 90 2.42 0.24 -6.19
CA LEU A 90 3.39 0.63 -5.16
C LEU A 90 4.62 1.31 -5.77
N SER A 91 5.13 0.82 -6.90
CA SER A 91 6.20 1.47 -7.65
C SER A 91 5.81 2.92 -7.98
N ASP A 92 4.62 3.14 -8.54
CA ASP A 92 4.14 4.49 -8.88
C ASP A 92 4.10 5.41 -7.65
N ILE A 93 3.58 4.91 -6.53
CA ILE A 93 3.58 5.62 -5.24
C ILE A 93 5.01 6.00 -4.85
N LEU A 94 5.95 5.05 -4.85
CA LEU A 94 7.33 5.29 -4.44
C LEU A 94 8.07 6.28 -5.36
N PHE A 95 7.79 6.26 -6.67
CA PHE A 95 8.33 7.25 -7.60
C PHE A 95 7.76 8.65 -7.39
N ILE A 96 6.49 8.77 -6.96
CA ILE A 96 5.95 10.04 -6.48
C ILE A 96 6.76 10.50 -5.26
N LEU A 97 6.93 9.66 -4.24
CA LEU A 97 7.73 10.01 -3.05
C LEU A 97 9.14 10.48 -3.43
N LYS A 98 9.80 9.79 -4.36
CA LYS A 98 11.12 10.18 -4.84
C LYS A 98 11.11 11.55 -5.51
N ARG A 99 10.16 11.80 -6.42
CA ARG A 99 10.05 13.08 -7.14
C ARG A 99 9.78 14.26 -6.20
N GLU A 100 9.00 14.04 -5.15
CA GLU A 100 8.70 15.05 -4.13
C GLU A 100 9.79 15.16 -3.05
N GLU A 101 10.89 14.40 -3.14
CA GLU A 101 11.98 14.33 -2.16
C GLU A 101 11.53 13.85 -0.75
N ARG A 102 10.50 12.99 -0.71
CA ARG A 102 9.83 12.49 0.52
C ARG A 102 10.14 11.04 0.86
N LEU A 103 11.16 10.44 0.26
CA LEU A 103 11.58 9.07 0.64
C LEU A 103 11.93 8.95 2.12
N GLY A 104 12.49 10.01 2.72
CA GLY A 104 12.84 10.06 4.15
C GLY A 104 11.65 9.83 5.09
N ASP A 105 10.40 10.07 4.65
CA ASP A 105 9.19 9.82 5.42
C ASP A 105 9.02 8.34 5.81
N LEU A 106 9.70 7.43 5.10
CA LEU A 106 9.67 5.99 5.34
C LEU A 106 10.74 5.52 6.35
N ALA A 107 11.64 6.40 6.81
CA ALA A 107 12.74 6.03 7.70
C ALA A 107 12.28 5.54 9.09
N GLU A 108 11.07 5.92 9.52
CA GLU A 108 10.54 5.65 10.84
C GLU A 108 9.11 5.12 10.83
N ASN A 109 8.76 4.37 11.88
CA ASN A 109 7.43 3.83 12.14
C ASN A 109 6.98 2.78 11.12
N MET A 110 7.90 2.04 10.49
CA MET A 110 7.59 0.96 9.55
C MET A 110 7.58 -0.43 10.22
N GLU A 111 7.94 -0.51 11.49
CA GLU A 111 8.01 -1.75 12.29
C GLU A 111 6.67 -2.52 12.31
N PRO A 112 5.48 -1.88 12.46
CA PRO A 112 4.22 -2.61 12.38
C PRO A 112 4.00 -3.24 11.00
N THR A 113 4.43 -2.57 9.94
CA THR A 113 4.30 -3.07 8.56
C THR A 113 5.23 -4.24 8.31
N LEU A 114 6.48 -4.16 8.79
CA LEU A 114 7.42 -5.29 8.78
C LEU A 114 6.84 -6.49 9.54
N GLY A 115 6.21 -6.26 10.70
CA GLY A 115 5.53 -7.31 11.45
C GLY A 115 4.39 -7.99 10.69
N ILE A 116 3.61 -7.24 9.90
CA ILE A 116 2.51 -7.77 9.08
C ILE A 116 3.03 -8.67 7.97
N VAL A 117 4.12 -8.29 7.30
CA VAL A 117 4.62 -9.00 6.10
C VAL A 117 5.70 -10.04 6.41
N ARG A 118 6.01 -10.30 7.68
CA ARG A 118 7.10 -11.19 8.11
C ARG A 118 7.05 -12.60 7.49
N ASP A 119 5.85 -13.09 7.20
CA ASP A 119 5.62 -14.43 6.66
C ASP A 119 5.68 -14.46 5.10
N ASP A 120 5.90 -13.30 4.46
CA ASP A 120 6.28 -13.16 3.04
C ASP A 120 7.74 -12.67 2.98
N PRO A 121 8.73 -13.59 2.87
CA PRO A 121 10.15 -13.23 2.95
C PRO A 121 10.58 -12.19 1.93
N GLU A 122 10.00 -12.23 0.73
CA GLU A 122 10.34 -11.32 -0.35
C GLU A 122 9.81 -9.91 -0.07
N LEU A 123 8.53 -9.80 0.27
CA LEU A 123 7.92 -8.50 0.59
C LEU A 123 8.51 -7.90 1.86
N HIS A 124 8.86 -8.73 2.84
CA HIS A 124 9.57 -8.32 4.04
C HIS A 124 10.97 -7.77 3.73
N ALA A 125 11.77 -8.50 2.94
CA ALA A 125 13.09 -8.04 2.51
C ALA A 125 13.02 -6.73 1.72
N PHE A 126 12.03 -6.61 0.82
CA PHE A 126 11.77 -5.37 0.08
C PHE A 126 11.40 -4.21 1.01
N THR A 127 10.54 -4.45 2.00
CA THR A 127 10.13 -3.42 2.96
C THR A 127 11.32 -2.96 3.82
N LEU A 128 12.19 -3.89 4.24
CA LEU A 128 13.45 -3.55 4.93
C LEU A 128 14.36 -2.69 4.03
N ALA A 129 14.50 -3.08 2.77
CA ALA A 129 15.29 -2.34 1.78
C ALA A 129 14.78 -0.90 1.59
N LEU A 130 13.46 -0.68 1.57
CA LEU A 130 12.88 0.66 1.51
C LEU A 130 13.22 1.49 2.75
N VAL A 131 13.12 0.91 3.94
CA VAL A 131 13.45 1.61 5.20
C VAL A 131 14.93 1.98 5.25
N GLY A 132 15.82 1.05 4.89
CA GLY A 132 17.25 1.33 4.82
C GLY A 132 17.56 2.43 3.80
N LEU A 133 16.95 2.38 2.62
CA LEU A 133 17.11 3.42 1.60
C LEU A 133 16.65 4.79 2.11
N ALA A 134 15.50 4.86 2.78
CA ALA A 134 14.95 6.08 3.36
C ALA A 134 15.85 6.67 4.48
N ARG A 135 16.63 5.83 5.15
CA ARG A 135 17.64 6.24 6.15
C ARG A 135 18.98 6.64 5.54
N GLY A 136 19.13 6.54 4.22
CA GLY A 136 20.41 6.79 3.53
C GLY A 136 21.42 5.65 3.70
N GLU A 137 20.98 4.46 4.08
CA GLU A 137 21.85 3.30 4.27
C GLU A 137 22.19 2.63 2.93
N LYS A 138 23.34 1.96 2.87
CA LYS A 138 23.67 1.09 1.75
C LYS A 138 22.88 -0.21 1.86
N VAL A 139 21.92 -0.39 0.95
CA VAL A 139 21.05 -1.56 0.93
C VAL A 139 21.60 -2.64 -0.03
N ASP A 140 21.46 -3.91 0.30
CA ASP A 140 21.71 -5.02 -0.62
C ASP A 140 20.39 -5.46 -1.28
N VAL A 141 20.39 -5.61 -2.61
CA VAL A 141 19.22 -6.01 -3.42
C VAL A 141 19.37 -7.40 -4.02
N GLY A 142 20.47 -8.10 -3.75
CA GLY A 142 20.75 -9.43 -4.31
C GLY A 142 19.69 -10.49 -3.97
N GLN A 143 18.98 -10.30 -2.86
CA GLN A 143 17.92 -11.20 -2.38
C GLN A 143 16.52 -10.86 -2.93
N LEU A 144 16.36 -9.74 -3.65
CA LEU A 144 15.08 -9.33 -4.23
C LEU A 144 14.92 -9.90 -5.66
N SER A 145 13.69 -10.28 -6.03
CA SER A 145 13.37 -10.60 -7.43
C SER A 145 13.35 -9.35 -8.32
N GLY A 146 13.20 -9.57 -9.64
CA GLY A 146 13.31 -8.54 -10.67
C GLY A 146 12.48 -7.28 -10.40
N ASP A 147 11.19 -7.42 -10.07
CA ASP A 147 10.31 -6.26 -9.90
C ASP A 147 10.71 -5.42 -8.68
N PHE A 148 10.89 -6.07 -7.52
CA PHE A 148 11.28 -5.36 -6.29
C PHE A 148 12.70 -4.79 -6.36
N ARG A 149 13.64 -5.53 -6.97
CA ARG A 149 15.00 -5.05 -7.23
C ARG A 149 14.97 -3.81 -8.11
N GLY A 150 14.24 -3.86 -9.22
CA GLY A 150 14.12 -2.75 -10.17
C GLY A 150 13.55 -1.49 -9.51
N ILE A 151 12.59 -1.65 -8.60
CA ILE A 151 12.06 -0.53 -7.80
C ILE A 151 13.16 0.09 -6.94
N ILE A 152 13.85 -0.71 -6.11
CA ILE A 152 14.89 -0.17 -5.20
C ILE A 152 16.02 0.50 -5.99
N GLU A 153 16.47 -0.10 -7.09
CA GLU A 153 17.49 0.48 -7.96
C GLU A 153 17.03 1.80 -8.59
N GLY A 154 15.79 1.85 -9.08
CA GLY A 154 15.19 3.07 -9.62
C GLY A 154 15.07 4.21 -8.59
N LEU A 155 14.96 3.87 -7.30
CA LEU A 155 14.89 4.86 -6.23
C LEU A 155 16.26 5.42 -5.79
N ARG A 156 17.39 4.76 -6.12
CA ARG A 156 18.75 5.17 -5.68
C ARG A 156 19.41 6.28 -6.50
N GLY A 157 19.03 6.42 -7.77
CA GLY A 157 19.48 7.54 -8.61
C GLY A 157 18.69 8.80 -8.35
#